data_AF-A0A930ZKU8-F1
#
_entry.id   AF-A0A930ZKU8-F1
#
_cell.length_a   1.000
_cell.length_b   1.000
_cell.length_c   1.000
_cell.angle_alpha   90.00
_cell.angle_beta   90.00
_cell.angle_gamma   90.00
#
_symmetry.space_group_name_H-M   'P 1'
#
loop_
_entity.id
_entity.type
_entity.pdbx_description
1 polymer ?
#
loop_
_entity_poly.entity_id
_entity_poly.type
_entity_poly.pdbx_seq_one_letter_code
_entity_poly.pdbx_strand_id
1 'polypeptide(L)' 'MASLAELAVPVDGSEFLDLDAWSRALDDWAVKEKFSWRLQRRDKDGATAVCPEEGCAWRVQASPDDEQWKLVVV' A
#
# COMPACT_ATOMS: atom_id res chain seq x y z
N MET A 1 -2.46 21.31 8.32
CA MET A 1 -1.69 20.18 8.89
C MET A 1 -2.70 19.07 9.09
N ALA A 2 -2.60 17.97 8.35
CA ALA A 2 -3.46 16.81 8.59
C ALA A 2 -3.10 16.23 9.96
N SER A 3 -4.09 15.98 10.80
CA SER A 3 -3.89 15.33 12.08
C SER A 3 -3.65 13.83 11.86
N LEU A 4 -2.83 13.18 12.71
CA LEU A 4 -2.53 11.74 12.57
C LEU A 4 -3.79 10.85 12.54
N ALA A 5 -4.91 11.32 13.08
CA ALA A 5 -6.19 10.64 13.03
C ALA A 5 -6.75 10.52 11.60
N GLU A 6 -6.47 11.50 10.74
CA GLU A 6 -7.00 11.62 9.37
C GLU A 6 -6.20 10.84 8.33
N LEU A 7 -5.05 10.27 8.70
CA LEU A 7 -4.23 9.47 7.77
C LEU A 7 -4.97 8.19 7.36
N ALA A 8 -4.91 7.91 6.07
CA ALA A 8 -5.53 6.74 5.47
C ALA A 8 -4.92 5.45 6.05
N VAL A 9 -5.79 4.51 6.41
CA VAL A 9 -5.41 3.12 6.71
C VAL A 9 -6.19 2.27 5.71
N PRO A 10 -5.56 1.87 4.60
CA PRO A 10 -6.26 1.09 3.62
C PRO A 10 -6.59 -0.29 4.21
N VAL A 11 -7.84 -0.71 4.03
CA VAL A 11 -8.28 -2.07 4.38
C VAL A 11 -8.00 -3.02 3.22
N ASP A 12 -7.90 -4.31 3.51
CA ASP A 12 -7.80 -5.32 2.46
C ASP A 12 -8.97 -5.19 1.47
N GLY A 13 -8.65 -5.18 0.18
CA GLY A 13 -9.60 -4.93 -0.90
C GLY A 13 -9.89 -3.46 -1.20
N SER A 14 -9.19 -2.50 -0.58
CA SER A 14 -9.31 -1.07 -0.93
C SER A 14 -8.94 -0.85 -2.39
N GLU A 15 -9.75 -0.06 -3.09
CA GLU A 15 -9.57 0.22 -4.51
C GLU A 15 -8.96 1.62 -4.69
N PHE A 16 -8.00 1.71 -5.61
CA PHE A 16 -7.29 2.95 -5.92
C PHE A 16 -7.37 3.23 -7.41
N LEU A 17 -7.54 4.50 -7.78
CA LEU A 17 -7.59 4.91 -9.18
C LEU A 17 -6.26 4.66 -9.90
N ASP A 18 -5.15 4.79 -9.18
CA ASP A 18 -3.81 4.66 -9.71
C ASP A 18 -2.81 4.23 -8.63
N LEU A 19 -1.65 3.77 -9.08
CA LEU A 19 -0.58 3.30 -8.20
C LEU A 19 0.04 4.42 -7.34
N ASP A 20 -0.06 5.68 -7.74
CA ASP A 20 0.44 6.79 -6.95
C ASP A 20 -0.54 7.08 -5.78
N ALA A 21 -1.85 6.95 -5.99
CA ALA A 21 -2.85 6.95 -4.91
C ALA A 21 -2.65 5.77 -3.94
N TRP A 22 -2.39 4.56 -4.46
CA TRP A 22 -2.06 3.39 -3.65
C TRP A 22 -0.80 3.61 -2.81
N SER A 23 0.27 4.14 -3.42
CA SER A 23 1.54 4.41 -2.72
C SER A 23 1.37 5.45 -1.61
N ARG A 24 0.60 6.52 -1.87
CA ARG A 24 0.29 7.54 -0.85
C ARG A 24 -0.49 6.96 0.32
N ALA A 25 -1.45 6.08 0.08
CA ALA A 25 -2.19 5.43 1.15
C ALA A 25 -1.30 4.50 1.99
N LEU A 26 -0.30 3.86 1.39
CA LEU A 26 0.72 3.12 2.14
C LEU A 26 1.62 4.02 2.97
N ASP A 27 2.02 5.19 2.45
CA ASP A 27 2.79 6.18 3.20
C ASP A 27 2.00 6.71 4.41
N ASP A 28 0.73 7.07 4.21
CA ASP A 28 -0.16 7.51 5.29
C ASP A 28 -0.31 6.42 6.36
N TRP A 29 -0.50 5.16 5.94
CA TRP A 29 -0.61 4.02 6.83
C TRP A 29 0.68 3.78 7.62
N ALA A 30 1.83 3.84 6.94
CA ALA A 30 3.16 3.70 7.53
C ALA A 30 3.44 4.80 8.57
N VAL A 31 3.06 6.04 8.29
CA VAL A 31 3.17 7.15 9.25
C VAL A 31 2.25 6.94 10.45
N LYS A 32 1.01 6.48 10.22
CA LYS A 32 0.00 6.28 11.28
C LYS A 32 0.37 5.13 12.22
N GLU A 33 0.74 3.99 11.68
CA GLU A 33 1.08 2.77 12.43
C GLU A 33 2.58 2.66 12.75
N LYS A 34 3.39 3.64 12.30
CA LYS A 34 4.83 3.73 12.56
C LYS A 34 5.63 2.54 12.06
N PHE A 35 5.30 2.01 10.88
CA PHE A 35 6.10 1.00 10.19
C PHE A 35 6.79 1.59 8.96
N SER A 36 7.72 0.83 8.37
CA SER A 36 8.35 1.17 7.10
C SER A 36 7.96 0.15 6.05
N TRP A 37 7.87 0.58 4.79
CA TRP A 37 7.62 -0.30 3.65
C TRP A 37 8.60 0.01 2.53
N ARG A 38 8.82 -0.96 1.64
CA ARG A 38 9.62 -0.80 0.44
C ARG A 38 8.88 -1.35 -0.75
N LEU A 39 8.87 -0.59 -1.84
CA LEU A 39 8.40 -1.08 -3.13
C LEU A 39 9.37 -2.14 -3.68
N GLN A 40 8.88 -3.37 -3.83
CA GLN A 40 9.62 -4.50 -4.40
C GLN A 40 9.39 -4.63 -5.91
N ARG A 41 8.14 -4.41 -6.35
CA ARG A 41 7.74 -4.53 -7.76
C ARG A 41 6.72 -3.44 -8.10
N ARG A 42 6.84 -2.85 -9.29
CA ARG A 42 5.84 -1.95 -9.89
C ARG A 42 5.90 -2.12 -11.40
N ASP A 43 4.89 -2.74 -11.97
CA ASP A 43 4.74 -2.93 -13.41
C ASP A 43 3.27 -2.87 -13.83
N LYS A 44 3.02 -3.15 -15.12
CA LYS A 44 1.67 -3.15 -15.70
C LYS A 44 0.76 -4.24 -15.12
N ASP A 45 1.33 -5.27 -14.52
CA ASP A 45 0.63 -6.45 -14.00
C ASP A 45 0.35 -6.32 -12.50
N GLY A 46 1.00 -5.38 -11.81
CA GLY A 46 0.85 -5.20 -10.38
C GLY A 46 1.86 -4.26 -9.74
N ALA A 47 1.62 -3.91 -8.47
CA ALA A 47 2.65 -3.44 -7.57
C ALA A 47 2.76 -4.37 -6.36
N THR A 48 3.93 -4.42 -5.73
CA THR A 48 4.15 -5.17 -4.50
C THR A 48 5.06 -4.36 -3.60
N ALA A 49 4.55 -4.05 -2.41
CA ALA A 49 5.27 -3.48 -1.29
C ALA A 49 5.55 -4.57 -0.25
N VAL A 50 6.70 -4.51 0.37
CA VAL A 50 7.13 -5.45 1.41
C VAL A 50 7.67 -4.69 2.61
N CYS A 51 7.68 -5.35 3.75
CA CYS A 51 8.44 -4.91 4.90
C CYS A 51 9.95 -4.90 4.58
N PRO A 52 10.70 -3.83 4.89
CA PRO A 52 12.13 -3.78 4.64
C PRO A 52 12.95 -4.58 5.66
N GLU A 53 12.37 -4.98 6.79
CA GLU A 53 13.07 -5.76 7.82
C GLU A 53 13.21 -7.23 7.42
N GLU A 54 14.40 -7.80 7.62
CA GLU A 54 14.65 -9.22 7.33
C GLU A 54 13.84 -10.12 8.28
N GLY A 55 13.08 -11.06 7.69
CA GLY A 55 12.19 -11.97 8.44
C GLY A 55 10.77 -11.44 8.67
N CYS A 56 10.48 -10.23 8.21
CA CYS A 56 9.14 -9.65 8.25
C CYS A 56 8.29 -10.20 7.09
N ALA A 57 7.23 -10.94 7.44
CA ALA A 57 6.49 -11.76 6.48
C ALA A 57 5.36 -11.02 5.73
N TRP A 58 4.96 -9.83 6.19
CA TRP A 58 3.85 -9.12 5.57
C TRP A 58 4.26 -8.47 4.25
N ARG A 59 3.35 -8.52 3.29
CA ARG A 59 3.48 -7.87 1.99
C ARG A 59 2.13 -7.31 1.56
N VAL A 60 2.17 -6.24 0.78
CA VAL A 60 0.97 -5.63 0.21
C VAL A 60 1.10 -5.63 -1.29
N GLN A 61 0.09 -6.13 -1.98
CA GLN A 61 0.05 -6.19 -3.42
C GLN A 61 -1.01 -5.22 -3.93
N ALA A 62 -0.75 -4.61 -5.08
CA ALA A 62 -1.76 -3.94 -5.88
C ALA A 62 -1.94 -4.75 -7.15
N SER A 63 -3.17 -5.19 -7.43
CA SER A 63 -3.50 -5.84 -8.68
C SER A 63 -4.44 -4.95 -9.49
N PRO A 64 -4.22 -4.80 -10.81
CA PRO A 64 -5.17 -4.13 -11.66
C PRO A 64 -6.42 -5.01 -11.83
N ASP A 65 -7.59 -4.46 -11.54
CA ASP A 65 -8.92 -5.06 -11.71
C ASP A 65 -9.72 -4.15 -12.62
N ASP A 66 -10.02 -4.60 -13.85
CA ASP A 66 -10.67 -3.95 -15.03
C ASP A 66 -10.45 -2.43 -15.27
N GLU A 67 -10.54 -1.56 -14.26
CA GLU A 67 -10.33 -0.11 -14.28
C GLU A 67 -9.65 0.48 -13.01
N GLN A 68 -9.37 -0.30 -11.97
CA GLN A 68 -8.85 0.15 -10.67
C GLN A 68 -7.72 -0.74 -10.14
N TRP A 69 -7.02 -0.27 -9.11
CA TRP A 69 -5.94 -0.98 -8.43
C TRP A 69 -6.43 -1.45 -7.07
N LYS A 70 -6.63 -2.75 -6.93
CA LYS A 70 -7.07 -3.35 -5.68
C LYS A 70 -5.89 -3.69 -4.79
N LEU A 71 -5.91 -3.19 -3.57
CA LEU A 71 -4.94 -3.51 -2.54
C LEU A 71 -5.28 -4.85 -1.90
N VAL A 72 -4.28 -5.72 -1.82
CA VAL A 72 -4.35 -7.04 -1.18
C VAL A 72 -3.26 -7.12 -0.13
N VAL A 73 -3.62 -7.34 1.14
CA VAL A 73 -2.65 -7.55 2.23
C VAL A 73 -2.42 -9.05 2.41
N VAL A 74 -1.16 -9.50 2.32
CA VAL A 74 -0.77 -10.94 2.35
C VAL A 74 0.26 -11.21 3.44
#